data_AF-A0A7I8EH43-F1
#
_entry.id   AF-A0A7I8EH43-F1
#
_cell.length_a   1.000
_cell.length_b   1.000
_cell.length_c   1.000
_cell.angle_alpha   90.00
_cell.angle_beta   90.00
_cell.angle_gamma   90.00
#
_symmetry.space_group_name_H-M   'P 1'
#
loop_
_entity.id
_entity.type
_entity.pdbx_description
1 polymer ?
#
loop_
_entity_poly.entity_id
_entity_poly.type
_entity_poly.pdbx_seq_one_letter_code
_entity_poly.pdbx_strand_id
1 'polypeptide(L)'
;MTTQLLSLGMFGVRLLERILTAPAVYPHELADELVDEINYYLPCTQGREQRVLFQLACELHEALDEAFTRVDDPASRQSTIGLVDALLSQSRDQTCDTLPGRRP
;
A
#
# COMPACT_ATOMS: atom_id res chain seq x y z
N MET A 1 15.76 -8.19 -0.48
CA MET A 1 14.29 -8.27 -0.47
C MET A 1 13.80 -7.37 -1.59
N THR A 2 13.25 -7.94 -2.65
CA THR A 2 12.60 -7.17 -3.71
C THR A 2 11.21 -6.82 -3.20
N THR A 3 10.99 -5.56 -2.85
CA THR A 3 9.70 -5.10 -2.33
C THR A 3 8.70 -5.02 -3.50
N GLN A 4 7.50 -5.58 -3.32
CA GLN A 4 6.46 -5.54 -4.36
C GLN A 4 6.03 -4.12 -4.68
N LEU A 5 6.15 -3.22 -3.71
CA LEU A 5 6.10 -1.78 -3.89
C LEU A 5 6.84 -1.33 -5.15
N LEU A 6 8.10 -1.73 -5.33
CA LEU A 6 8.91 -1.29 -6.48
C LEU A 6 8.40 -1.81 -7.83
N SER A 7 7.56 -2.84 -7.84
CA SER A 7 6.92 -3.32 -9.07
C SER A 7 5.83 -2.38 -9.61
N LEU A 8 5.39 -1.39 -8.80
CA LEU A 8 4.48 -0.32 -9.19
C LEU A 8 5.21 0.88 -9.85
N GLY A 9 6.50 0.72 -10.18
CA GLY A 9 7.29 1.75 -10.83
C GLY A 9 7.48 2.99 -9.96
N MET A 10 7.35 4.19 -10.55
CA MET A 10 7.59 5.46 -9.85
C MET A 10 6.68 5.67 -8.65
N PHE A 11 5.43 5.20 -8.73
CA PHE A 11 4.50 5.27 -7.59
C PHE A 11 5.04 4.48 -6.39
N GLY A 12 5.50 3.25 -6.64
CA GLY A 12 6.09 2.39 -5.62
C GLY A 12 7.30 2.99 -4.92
N VAL A 13 8.16 3.68 -5.70
CA VAL A 13 9.33 4.39 -5.16
C VAL A 13 8.89 5.52 -4.23
N ARG A 14 7.91 6.33 -4.64
CA ARG A 14 7.43 7.46 -3.80
C ARG A 14 6.70 6.97 -2.56
N LEU A 15 5.93 5.89 -2.65
CA LEU A 15 5.28 5.32 -1.48
C LEU A 15 6.31 4.78 -0.48
N LEU A 16 7.35 4.10 -0.98
CA LEU A 16 8.47 3.63 -0.14
C LEU A 16 9.21 4.81 0.52
N GLU A 17 9.51 5.86 -0.24
CA GLU A 17 10.11 7.09 0.29
C GLU A 17 9.23 7.68 1.39
N ARG A 18 7.91 7.76 1.17
CA ARG A 18 6.97 8.26 2.17
C ARG A 18 6.94 7.41 3.43
N ILE A 19 6.93 6.08 3.31
CA ILE A 19 7.04 5.18 4.47
C ILE A 19 8.32 5.46 5.26
N LEU A 20 9.44 5.73 4.59
CA LEU A 20 10.72 5.93 5.27
C LEU A 20 10.90 7.32 5.87
N THR A 21 10.23 8.34 5.32
CA THR A 21 10.55 9.75 5.60
C THR A 21 9.41 10.57 6.17
N ALA A 22 8.16 10.07 6.13
CA ALA A 22 7.02 10.81 6.66
C ALA A 22 7.21 11.10 8.16
N PRO A 23 6.95 12.34 8.61
CA PRO A 23 7.11 12.75 10.00
C PRO A 23 5.95 12.26 10.90
N ALA A 24 5.63 10.97 10.81
CA ALA A 24 4.57 10.30 11.57
C ALA A 24 5.16 9.53 12.77
N VAL A 25 4.51 9.69 13.91
CA VAL A 25 4.81 8.94 15.13
C VAL A 25 3.84 7.79 15.31
N TYR A 26 2.59 8.00 14.92
CA TYR A 26 1.50 7.05 15.11
C TYR A 26 1.06 6.42 13.78
N PRO A 27 0.52 5.18 13.83
CA PRO A 27 0.07 4.45 12.64
C PRO A 27 -0.94 5.23 11.80
N HIS A 28 -1.97 5.82 12.40
CA HIS A 28 -2.97 6.62 11.68
C HIS A 28 -2.38 7.83 10.92
N GLU A 29 -1.40 8.55 11.50
CA GLU A 29 -0.73 9.67 10.83
C GLU A 29 0.04 9.20 9.59
N LEU A 30 0.69 8.05 9.70
CA LEU A 30 1.36 7.45 8.55
C LEU A 30 0.36 6.96 7.51
N ALA A 31 -0.74 6.34 7.95
CA ALA A 31 -1.80 5.89 7.05
C ALA A 31 -2.37 7.07 6.24
N ASP A 32 -2.67 8.20 6.87
CA ASP A 32 -3.12 9.42 6.20
C ASP A 32 -2.13 9.85 5.10
N GLU A 33 -0.84 9.96 5.41
CA GLU A 33 0.21 10.34 4.44
C GLU A 33 0.30 9.36 3.25
N LEU A 34 0.16 8.06 3.50
CA LEU A 34 0.21 7.05 2.44
C LEU A 34 -1.07 7.06 1.59
N VAL A 35 -2.24 7.22 2.22
CA VAL A 35 -3.54 7.32 1.56
C VAL A 35 -3.62 8.56 0.70
N ASP A 36 -3.11 9.71 1.17
CA ASP A 36 -3.03 10.93 0.39
C ASP A 36 -2.15 10.76 -0.85
N GLU A 37 -1.00 10.11 -0.71
CA GLU A 37 -0.13 9.81 -1.84
C GLU A 37 -0.81 8.85 -2.83
N ILE A 38 -1.50 7.81 -2.34
CA ILE A 38 -2.30 6.91 -3.20
C ILE A 38 -3.40 7.69 -3.94
N ASN A 39 -4.16 8.51 -3.23
CA ASN A 39 -5.27 9.29 -3.80
C ASN A 39 -4.79 10.31 -4.82
N TYR A 40 -3.61 10.89 -4.63
CA TYR A 40 -2.98 11.75 -5.62
C TYR A 40 -2.69 11.01 -6.94
N TYR A 41 -2.27 9.75 -6.85
CA TYR A 41 -1.93 8.93 -8.02
C TYR A 41 -3.11 8.17 -8.63
N LEU A 42 -4.18 7.93 -7.88
CA LEU A 42 -5.34 7.14 -8.29
C LEU A 42 -5.94 7.59 -9.64
N PRO A 43 -6.12 8.89 -9.93
CA PRO A 43 -6.66 9.36 -11.22
C PRO A 43 -5.75 9.08 -12.42
N CYS A 44 -4.46 8.87 -12.19
CA CYS A 44 -3.46 8.61 -13.23
C CYS A 44 -3.34 7.11 -13.59
N THR A 45 -4.04 6.24 -12.88
CA THR A 45 -3.99 4.78 -13.07
C THR A 45 -5.29 4.26 -13.68
N GLN A 46 -5.24 3.09 -14.33
CA GLN A 46 -6.41 2.48 -14.96
C GLN A 46 -6.49 0.97 -14.72
N GLY A 47 -7.71 0.43 -14.80
CA GLY A 47 -7.95 -1.00 -14.89
C GLY A 47 -7.62 -1.77 -13.60
N ARG A 48 -6.58 -2.61 -13.64
CA ARG A 48 -6.19 -3.45 -12.50
C ARG A 48 -5.43 -2.65 -11.44
N GLU A 49 -4.52 -1.78 -11.88
CA GLU A 49 -3.67 -1.01 -10.98
C GLU A 49 -4.51 -0.08 -10.11
N GLN A 50 -5.46 0.65 -10.71
CA GLN A 50 -6.38 1.52 -9.98
C GLN A 50 -7.16 0.78 -8.88
N ARG A 51 -7.60 -0.45 -9.15
CA ARG A 51 -8.31 -1.27 -8.16
C ARG A 51 -7.40 -1.71 -7.01
N VAL A 52 -6.17 -2.12 -7.32
CA VAL A 52 -5.18 -2.48 -6.29
C VAL A 52 -4.86 -1.29 -5.40
N LEU A 53 -4.66 -0.10 -6.00
CA LEU A 53 -4.39 1.12 -5.23
C LEU A 53 -5.58 1.54 -4.37
N PHE A 54 -6.79 1.44 -4.90
CA PHE A 54 -8.00 1.74 -4.13
C PHE A 54 -8.15 0.79 -2.93
N GLN A 55 -7.97 -0.52 -3.15
CA GLN A 55 -8.02 -1.50 -2.06
C GLN A 55 -6.96 -1.23 -1.01
N LEU A 56 -5.72 -0.94 -1.44
CA LEU A 56 -4.64 -0.58 -0.53
C LEU A 56 -4.99 0.64 0.33
N ALA A 57 -5.57 1.69 -0.26
CA ALA A 57 -5.99 2.87 0.49
C ALA A 57 -7.07 2.54 1.53
N CYS A 58 -8.00 1.63 1.22
CA CYS A 58 -9.04 1.21 2.15
C CYS A 58 -8.48 0.40 3.35
N GLU A 59 -7.51 -0.48 3.12
CA GLU A 59 -7.01 -1.41 4.15
C GLU A 59 -5.90 -0.80 5.02
N LEU A 60 -5.21 0.25 4.54
CA LEU A 60 -4.01 0.79 5.17
C LEU A 60 -4.22 1.24 6.62
N HIS A 61 -5.32 1.94 6.92
CA HIS A 61 -5.59 2.43 8.27
C HIS A 61 -5.73 1.29 9.28
N GLU A 62 -6.64 0.35 8.98
CA GLU A 62 -6.91 -0.79 9.86
C GLU A 62 -5.66 -1.65 10.03
N ALA A 63 -4.97 -1.97 8.93
CA ALA A 63 -3.78 -2.80 8.98
C ALA A 63 -2.63 -2.16 9.78
N LEU A 64 -2.43 -0.83 9.66
CA LEU A 64 -1.40 -0.12 10.43
C LEU A 64 -1.76 0.00 11.92
N ASP A 65 -3.00 0.32 12.23
CA ASP A 65 -3.48 0.47 13.62
C ASP A 65 -3.46 -0.87 14.38
N GLU A 66 -3.73 -1.98 13.69
CA GLU A 66 -3.63 -3.32 14.29
C GLU A 66 -2.19 -3.78 14.51
N ALA A 67 -1.29 -3.45 13.57
CA ALA A 67 0.07 -3.95 13.58
C ALA A 67 1.03 -3.14 14.47
N PHE A 68 0.75 -1.85 14.67
CA PHE A 68 1.70 -0.94 15.31
C PHE A 68 1.03 -0.04 16.33
N THR A 69 1.71 0.19 17.46
CA THR A 69 1.33 1.27 18.39
C THR A 69 2.05 2.58 18.05
N ARG A 70 3.24 2.47 17.45
CA ARG A 70 4.09 3.57 17.00
C ARG A 70 4.87 3.15 15.76
N VAL A 71 5.25 4.13 14.95
CA VAL A 71 5.97 3.91 13.69
C VAL A 71 7.20 4.81 13.55
N ASP A 72 7.59 5.61 14.54
CA ASP A 72 8.69 6.57 14.42
C ASP A 72 10.09 5.95 14.34
N ASP A 73 10.26 4.67 14.70
CA ASP A 73 11.56 4.01 14.67
C ASP A 73 11.83 3.28 13.34
N PRO A 74 13.12 3.12 12.94
CA PRO A 74 13.48 2.47 11.68
C PRO A 74 13.03 1.01 11.55
N ALA A 75 12.96 0.26 12.65
CA ALA A 75 12.55 -1.15 12.59
C ALA A 75 11.05 -1.26 12.31
N SER A 76 10.23 -0.41 12.95
CA SER A 76 8.80 -0.30 12.64
C SER A 76 8.57 0.13 11.20
N ARG A 77 9.32 1.11 10.67
CA ARG A 77 9.21 1.49 9.24
C ARG A 77 9.54 0.33 8.31
N GLN A 78 10.57 -0.45 8.62
CA GLN A 78 10.92 -1.64 7.83
C GLN A 78 9.81 -2.70 7.86
N SER A 79 9.17 -2.89 9.02
CA SER A 79 8.00 -3.76 9.15
C SER A 79 6.79 -3.21 8.40
N THR A 80 6.56 -1.89 8.37
CA THR A 80 5.51 -1.26 7.58
C THR A 80 5.68 -1.56 6.09
N ILE A 81 6.90 -1.51 5.56
CA ILE A 81 7.17 -1.90 4.17
C ILE A 81 6.72 -3.35 3.91
N GLY A 82 7.03 -4.26 4.82
CA GLY A 82 6.62 -5.67 4.72
C GLY A 82 5.10 -5.85 4.79
N LEU A 83 4.42 -5.08 5.64
CA LEU A 83 2.96 -5.07 5.73
C LEU A 83 2.32 -4.57 4.43
N VAL A 84 2.79 -3.46 3.89
CA VAL A 84 2.27 -2.90 2.63
C VAL A 84 2.51 -3.87 1.46
N ASP A 85 3.67 -4.52 1.40
CA ASP A 85 3.93 -5.58 0.41
C ASP A 85 2.96 -6.76 0.55
N ALA A 86 2.59 -7.14 1.77
CA ALA A 86 1.62 -8.19 2.02
C ALA A 86 0.20 -7.79 1.56
N LEU A 87 -0.24 -6.55 1.83
CA LEU A 87 -1.52 -6.03 1.35
C LEU A 87 -1.57 -5.97 -0.18
N LEU A 88 -0.48 -5.51 -0.81
CA LEU A 88 -0.35 -5.50 -2.27
C LEU A 88 -0.45 -6.91 -2.88
N SER A 89 0.13 -7.91 -2.22
CA SER A 89 0.04 -9.31 -2.66
C SER A 89 -1.41 -9.80 -2.62
N GLN A 90 -2.09 -9.59 -1.49
CA GLN A 90 -3.48 -10.02 -1.30
C GLN A 90 -4.43 -9.36 -2.30
N SER A 91 -4.29 -8.05 -2.51
CA SER A 91 -5.09 -7.28 -3.48
C SER A 91 -4.91 -7.79 -4.93
N ARG A 92 -3.72 -8.28 -5.27
CA ARG A 92 -3.43 -8.85 -6.60
C ARG A 92 -3.99 -10.25 -6.78
N ASP A 93 -4.09 -11.04 -5.71
CA ASP A 93 -4.66 -12.38 -5.73
C ASP A 93 -6.19 -12.34 -5.76
N GLN A 94 -6.81 -11.45 -4.97
CA GLN A 94 -8.27 -11.26 -4.96
C GLN A 94 -8.83 -10.76 -6.31
N THR A 95 -8.02 -10.07 -7.11
CA THR A 95 -8.40 -9.67 -8.48
C THR A 95 -8.38 -10.82 -9.49
N CYS A 96 -7.79 -11.98 -9.17
CA CYS A 96 -7.85 -13.18 -10.00
C CYS A 96 -9.18 -13.94 -9.85
N ASP A 97 -9.82 -13.89 -8.68
CA ASP A 97 -11.06 -14.64 -8.39
C ASP A 97 -12.36 -13.95 -8.85
N THR A 98 -12.27 -12.72 -9.37
CA THR A 98 -13.45 -11.91 -9.75
C THR A 98 -13.62 -11.68 -11.26
N LEU A 99 -13.09 -12.56 -12.12
CA LEU A 99 -13.43 -12.57 -13.55
C LEU A 99 -14.58 -13.56 -13.85
N PRO A 100 -15.85 -13.10 -13.97
CA PRO A 100 -16.87 -13.92 -14.60
C PRO A 100 -16.60 -13.90 -16.11
N GLY A 101 -16.18 -15.04 -16.66
CA GLY A 101 -16.28 -15.29 -18.10
C GLY A 101 -14.95 -15.32 -18.86
N ARG A 102 -14.30 -16.49 -18.84
CA ARG A 102 -13.73 -17.07 -20.07
C ARG A 102 -14.18 -18.52 -20.17
N ARG A 103 -15.17 -18.78 -21.03
CA ARG A 103 -15.36 -20.09 -21.66
C ARG A 103 -14.62 -20.05 -23.01
N PRO A 104 -13.73 -21.01 -23.32
CA PRO A 104 -13.74 -21.62 -24.64
C PRO A 104 -14.93 -22.58 -24.78
#